data_AF-A0AAV9QYM0-F1
#
_entry.id   AF-A0AAV9QYM0-F1
#
_cell.length_a   1.000
_cell.length_b   1.000
_cell.length_c   1.000
_cell.angle_alpha   90.00
_cell.angle_beta   90.00
_cell.angle_gamma   90.00
#
_symmetry.space_group_name_H-M   'P 1'
#
loop_
_entity.id
_entity.type
_entity.pdbx_description
1 polymer ?
#
loop_
_entity_poly.entity_id
_entity_poly.type
_entity_poly.pdbx_seq_one_letter_code
_entity_poly.pdbx_strand_id
1 'polypeptide(L)'
;MESKNEESASLTHEKLASIEDEEVLNKMLDSAADFEERRMIRAALRDLLKKKREKREKERGVRRQDLNKGGTGGAVSIGRASMNQQPSTNKSPGQPSSSTPMSRRAGRTGPAAVSTQKCFSAEPPNAKNVKQMLLDWCRAKTEPYEGVDIQNFSSSWKDGIAFCALVHRFFPDAFEYSTLNPYKPRDNFELAFSTAERLAGCPPLLDADDLVRMKEPDWKCVYTYIQEFYRCLVEKGLVKTKQRP
;
A
#
# COMPACT_ATOMS: atom_id res chain seq x y z
N MET A 1 -34.17 46.17 -24.13
CA MET A 1 -33.00 46.37 -23.26
C MET A 1 -32.40 45.01 -23.01
N GLU A 2 -31.14 44.91 -23.43
CA GLU A 2 -30.31 43.74 -23.66
C GLU A 2 -30.33 42.69 -22.55
N SER A 3 -30.19 41.44 -23.00
CA SER A 3 -30.02 40.19 -22.26
C SER A 3 -28.98 40.27 -21.14
N LYS A 4 -29.33 39.75 -19.96
CA LYS A 4 -28.37 39.47 -18.89
C LYS A 4 -27.54 38.25 -19.27
N ASN A 5 -26.23 38.48 -19.34
CA ASN A 5 -25.13 37.57 -19.64
C ASN A 5 -25.14 36.35 -18.69
N GLU A 6 -25.72 35.23 -19.13
CA GLU A 6 -25.48 33.90 -18.56
C GLU A 6 -24.12 33.40 -19.06
N GLU A 7 -23.05 33.88 -18.43
CA GLU A 7 -21.69 33.38 -18.67
C GLU A 7 -21.30 32.47 -17.51
N SER A 8 -21.93 31.29 -17.46
CA SER A 8 -21.30 30.11 -16.84
C SER A 8 -20.10 29.75 -17.72
N ALA A 9 -19.01 30.48 -17.54
CA ALA A 9 -17.78 30.29 -18.27
C ALA A 9 -17.29 28.86 -18.02
N SER A 10 -17.46 28.01 -19.04
CA SER A 10 -16.89 26.66 -19.14
C SER A 10 -15.50 26.64 -18.50
N LEU A 11 -15.38 25.95 -17.37
CA LEU A 11 -14.12 25.77 -16.67
C LEU A 11 -13.19 24.93 -17.57
N THR A 12 -12.31 25.60 -18.31
CA THR A 12 -11.39 24.92 -19.22
C THR A 12 -10.24 24.25 -18.45
N HIS A 13 -9.78 23.11 -18.98
CA HIS A 13 -8.64 22.36 -18.47
C HIS A 13 -7.41 23.25 -18.18
N GLU A 14 -7.14 24.18 -19.08
CA GLU A 14 -5.98 25.07 -19.03
C GLU A 14 -6.08 26.09 -17.89
N LYS A 15 -7.31 26.55 -17.60
CA LYS A 15 -7.57 27.48 -16.49
C LYS A 15 -7.36 26.81 -15.14
N LEU A 16 -7.74 25.53 -15.03
CA LEU A 16 -7.51 24.73 -13.82
C LEU A 16 -6.02 24.34 -13.65
N ALA A 17 -5.33 24.01 -14.73
CA ALA A 17 -3.90 23.66 -14.71
C ALA A 17 -2.98 24.83 -14.30
N SER A 18 -3.44 26.07 -14.48
CA SER A 18 -2.71 27.28 -14.09
C SER A 18 -2.84 27.61 -12.60
N ILE A 19 -3.74 26.95 -11.87
CA ILE A 19 -3.94 27.19 -10.44
C ILE A 19 -2.87 26.45 -9.64
N GLU A 20 -2.00 27.20 -8.97
CA GLU A 20 -0.94 26.65 -8.12
C GLU A 20 -1.37 26.44 -6.65
N ASP A 21 -2.57 26.90 -6.30
CA ASP A 21 -3.10 26.87 -4.94
C ASP A 21 -4.09 25.70 -4.76
N GLU A 22 -3.74 24.81 -3.83
CA GLU A 22 -4.51 23.64 -3.44
C GLU A 22 -5.86 24.03 -2.79
N GLU A 23 -5.89 25.11 -2.01
CA GLU A 23 -7.08 25.58 -1.31
C GLU A 23 -8.11 26.14 -2.30
N VAL A 24 -7.66 26.80 -3.36
CA VAL A 24 -8.51 27.30 -4.45
C VAL A 24 -9.17 26.14 -5.20
N LEU A 25 -8.40 25.10 -5.57
CA LEU A 25 -8.94 23.94 -6.26
C LEU A 25 -9.92 23.15 -5.38
N ASN A 26 -9.66 22.99 -4.08
CA ASN A 26 -10.59 22.35 -3.16
C ASN A 26 -11.89 23.16 -3.01
N LYS A 27 -11.79 24.49 -2.88
CA LYS A 27 -12.97 25.35 -2.84
C LYS A 27 -13.80 25.30 -4.13
N MET A 28 -13.14 25.17 -5.28
CA MET A 28 -13.82 24.94 -6.56
C MET A 28 -14.49 23.56 -6.60
N LEU A 29 -13.86 22.54 -6.00
CA LEU A 29 -14.43 21.19 -5.91
C LEU A 29 -15.72 21.15 -5.06
N ASP A 30 -15.77 21.95 -4.00
CA ASP A 30 -16.93 22.05 -3.10
C ASP A 30 -18.09 22.85 -3.71
N SER A 31 -17.79 23.78 -4.63
CA SER A 31 -18.79 24.59 -5.33
C SER A 31 -19.22 24.02 -6.68
N ALA A 32 -18.47 23.08 -7.26
CA ALA A 32 -18.79 22.44 -8.53
C ALA A 32 -20.01 21.50 -8.40
N ALA A 33 -21.06 21.79 -9.16
CA ALA A 33 -22.25 20.96 -9.25
C ALA A 33 -22.19 19.96 -10.42
N ASP A 34 -21.40 20.27 -11.46
CA ASP A 34 -21.26 19.42 -12.63
C ASP A 34 -20.21 18.31 -12.44
N PHE A 35 -20.51 17.12 -12.96
CA PHE A 35 -19.64 15.95 -12.82
C PHE A 35 -18.33 16.12 -13.59
N GLU A 36 -18.39 16.69 -14.79
CA GLU A 36 -17.21 16.91 -15.64
C GLU A 36 -16.35 18.02 -15.04
N GLU A 37 -16.94 19.11 -14.54
CA GLU A 37 -16.20 20.12 -13.78
C GLU A 37 -15.49 19.53 -12.58
N ARG A 38 -16.20 18.71 -11.78
CA ARG A 38 -15.62 18.06 -10.60
C ARG A 38 -14.49 17.09 -10.96
N ARG A 39 -14.63 16.39 -12.08
CA ARG A 39 -13.58 15.51 -12.64
C ARG A 39 -12.34 16.32 -13.06
N MET A 40 -12.54 17.45 -13.73
CA MET A 40 -11.47 18.31 -14.22
C MET A 40 -10.74 19.01 -13.07
N ILE A 41 -11.47 19.49 -12.06
CA ILE A 41 -10.88 20.08 -10.86
C ILE A 41 -10.04 19.04 -10.10
N ARG A 42 -10.53 17.80 -9.96
CA ARG A 42 -9.72 16.70 -9.39
C ARG A 42 -8.48 16.39 -10.24
N ALA A 43 -8.57 16.46 -11.56
CA ALA A 43 -7.42 16.25 -12.45
C ALA A 43 -6.36 17.33 -12.28
N ALA A 44 -6.75 18.60 -12.17
CA ALA A 44 -5.81 19.68 -11.89
C ALA A 44 -5.19 19.55 -10.49
N LEU A 45 -5.99 19.17 -9.48
CA LEU A 45 -5.49 18.92 -8.12
C LEU A 45 -4.46 17.78 -8.10
N ARG A 46 -4.70 16.71 -8.87
CA ARG A 46 -3.73 15.62 -9.12
C ARG A 46 -2.41 16.15 -9.63
N ASP A 47 -2.45 16.91 -10.72
CA ASP A 47 -1.24 17.39 -11.40
C ASP A 47 -0.47 18.36 -10.51
N LEU A 48 -1.17 19.25 -9.80
CA LEU A 48 -0.56 20.19 -8.87
C LEU A 48 0.18 19.46 -7.74
N LEU A 49 -0.46 18.46 -7.13
CA LEU A 49 0.11 17.73 -6.00
C LEU A 49 1.21 16.75 -6.44
N LYS A 50 1.09 16.16 -7.62
CA LYS A 50 2.16 15.40 -8.27
C LYS A 50 3.38 16.28 -8.51
N LYS A 51 3.21 17.48 -9.08
CA LYS A 51 4.29 18.46 -9.31
C LYS A 51 4.94 18.90 -7.99
N LYS A 52 4.17 19.08 -6.91
CA LYS A 52 4.68 19.40 -5.56
C LYS A 52 5.48 18.25 -4.95
N ARG A 53 5.09 16.99 -5.17
CA ARG A 53 5.85 15.79 -4.77
C ARG A 53 7.17 15.69 -5.54
N GLU A 54 7.13 15.79 -6.86
CA GLU A 54 8.31 15.74 -7.74
C GLU A 54 9.30 16.87 -7.42
N LYS A 55 8.79 18.09 -7.13
CA LYS A 55 9.63 19.21 -6.70
C LYS A 55 10.39 18.89 -5.42
N ARG A 56 9.73 18.33 -4.40
CA ARG A 56 10.39 17.92 -3.14
C ARG A 56 11.40 16.80 -3.37
N GLU A 57 11.13 15.84 -4.24
CA GLU A 57 12.08 14.77 -4.56
C GLU A 57 13.31 15.31 -5.33
N LYS A 58 13.09 16.24 -6.26
CA LYS A 58 14.16 16.91 -7.00
C LYS A 58 15.05 17.74 -6.08
N GLU A 59 14.48 18.48 -5.13
CA GLU A 59 15.24 19.22 -4.10
C GLU A 59 16.08 18.27 -3.22
N ARG A 60 15.53 17.11 -2.85
CA ARG A 60 16.28 16.07 -2.10
C ARG A 60 17.41 15.46 -2.95
N GLY A 61 17.18 15.26 -4.25
CA GLY A 61 18.18 14.75 -5.20
C GLY A 61 19.34 15.72 -5.41
N VAL A 62 19.04 17.02 -5.59
CA VAL A 62 20.05 18.08 -5.72
C VAL A 62 20.92 18.18 -4.46
N ARG A 63 20.30 18.22 -3.27
CA ARG A 63 21.02 18.28 -1.99
C ARG A 63 21.93 17.07 -1.77
N ARG A 64 21.58 15.91 -2.34
CA ARG A 64 22.40 14.68 -2.32
C ARG A 64 23.53 14.70 -3.34
N GLN A 65 23.37 15.40 -4.48
CA GLN A 65 24.44 15.60 -5.46
C GLN A 65 25.48 16.63 -5.02
N ASP A 66 25.08 17.70 -4.33
CA ASP A 66 26.02 18.71 -3.78
C ASP A 66 26.99 18.10 -2.76
N LEU A 67 26.50 17.20 -1.91
CA LEU A 67 27.35 16.45 -0.95
C LEU A 67 28.36 15.52 -1.64
N ASN A 68 28.11 15.11 -2.89
CA ASN A 68 29.01 14.26 -3.67
C ASN A 68 30.03 15.07 -4.51
N LYS A 69 29.81 16.40 -4.70
CA LYS A 69 30.73 17.29 -5.42
C LYS A 69 31.61 18.17 -4.52
N GLY A 70 31.33 18.25 -3.22
CA GLY A 70 32.14 18.98 -2.23
C GLY A 70 33.35 18.23 -1.65
N GLY A 71 33.71 17.06 -2.19
CA GLY A 71 34.77 16.19 -1.69
C GLY A 71 36.15 16.44 -2.31
N THR A 72 36.66 17.67 -2.26
CA THR A 72 38.10 17.94 -2.47
C THR A 72 38.57 18.94 -1.42
N GLY A 73 39.14 18.44 -0.32
CA GLY A 73 39.82 19.29 0.66
C GLY A 73 40.09 18.60 2.00
N GLY A 74 41.33 18.14 2.18
CA GLY A 74 41.96 18.06 3.50
C GLY A 74 41.77 16.75 4.28
N ALA A 75 42.48 15.69 3.88
CA ALA A 75 42.84 14.65 4.82
C ALA A 75 43.87 15.21 5.81
N VAL A 76 43.44 15.54 7.03
CA VAL A 76 44.34 15.82 8.15
C VAL A 76 44.29 14.62 9.08
N SER A 77 45.38 13.85 9.04
CA SER A 77 45.68 12.74 9.94
C SER A 77 45.94 13.26 11.35
N ILE A 78 45.18 12.79 12.34
CA ILE A 78 45.65 12.70 13.74
C ILE A 78 45.19 11.35 14.29
N GLY A 79 46.16 10.56 14.75
CA GLY A 79 45.97 9.16 15.14
C GLY A 79 45.95 8.89 16.65
N ARG A 80 46.07 7.58 16.94
CA ARG A 80 46.30 6.86 18.23
C ARG A 80 45.04 6.67 19.11
N ALA A 81 44.83 5.54 19.80
CA ALA A 81 45.67 4.37 20.08
C ALA A 81 44.82 3.10 20.35
N SER A 82 45.47 1.95 20.15
CA SER A 82 45.09 0.59 20.55
C SER A 82 45.71 0.25 21.91
N MET A 83 44.97 -0.41 22.83
CA MET A 83 45.47 -1.35 23.85
C MET A 83 44.30 -1.88 24.71
N ASN A 84 44.04 -3.19 24.79
CA ASN A 84 44.42 -4.02 25.96
C ASN A 84 43.94 -5.49 25.84
N GLN A 85 44.63 -6.36 26.59
CA GLN A 85 44.89 -7.80 26.38
C GLN A 85 43.91 -8.78 27.08
N GLN A 86 43.99 -10.06 26.67
CA GLN A 86 43.40 -11.29 27.26
C GLN A 86 44.10 -11.73 28.58
N PRO A 87 43.71 -12.85 29.27
CA PRO A 87 44.03 -14.27 28.89
C PRO A 87 42.91 -15.33 29.18
N SER A 88 42.69 -16.36 28.33
CA SER A 88 43.15 -17.81 28.37
C SER A 88 42.47 -18.68 29.47
N THR A 89 42.06 -19.96 29.36
CA THR A 89 42.34 -21.20 28.56
C THR A 89 41.03 -22.08 28.57
N ASN A 90 40.76 -23.13 27.76
CA ASN A 90 41.52 -24.36 27.54
C ASN A 90 40.96 -25.25 26.37
N LYS A 91 41.86 -26.05 25.78
CA LYS A 91 41.83 -27.01 24.64
C LYS A 91 40.87 -28.23 24.78
N SER A 92 40.09 -28.64 23.75
CA SER A 92 40.32 -29.68 22.67
C SER A 92 40.06 -31.16 23.06
N PRO A 93 39.94 -32.15 22.14
CA PRO A 93 39.51 -32.15 20.70
C PRO A 93 38.60 -33.37 20.31
N GLY A 94 38.15 -33.45 19.05
CA GLY A 94 37.74 -34.72 18.44
C GLY A 94 36.89 -34.63 17.17
N GLN A 95 37.54 -34.46 16.01
CA GLN A 95 37.00 -34.65 14.65
C GLN A 95 36.83 -36.19 14.34
N PRO A 96 36.50 -36.70 13.11
CA PRO A 96 36.38 -36.01 11.82
C PRO A 96 35.35 -36.53 10.76
N SER A 97 35.19 -35.70 9.71
CA SER A 97 35.11 -35.99 8.24
C SER A 97 33.99 -36.89 7.67
N SER A 98 33.50 -36.73 6.43
CA SER A 98 33.62 -35.74 5.34
C SER A 98 32.70 -36.16 4.16
N SER A 99 32.37 -35.19 3.30
CA SER A 99 32.18 -35.27 1.83
C SER A 99 31.02 -36.07 1.18
N THR A 100 30.18 -35.29 0.47
CA THR A 100 29.32 -35.52 -0.72
C THR A 100 30.03 -36.20 -1.93
N PRO A 101 29.45 -36.43 -3.15
CA PRO A 101 28.06 -36.58 -3.66
C PRO A 101 27.86 -37.69 -4.78
N MET A 102 26.64 -37.73 -5.38
CA MET A 102 26.22 -38.19 -6.74
C MET A 102 25.88 -39.68 -7.10
N SER A 103 24.59 -39.87 -7.43
CA SER A 103 23.96 -40.46 -8.65
C SER A 103 24.33 -41.86 -9.20
N ARG A 104 23.35 -42.79 -9.28
CA ARG A 104 22.70 -43.32 -10.53
C ARG A 104 21.90 -44.64 -10.35
N ARG A 105 20.61 -44.57 -10.72
CA ARG A 105 19.76 -45.41 -11.63
C ARG A 105 19.53 -46.94 -11.46
N ALA A 106 18.24 -47.28 -11.71
CA ALA A 106 17.59 -48.53 -12.16
C ALA A 106 17.29 -49.62 -11.10
N GLY A 107 16.12 -50.24 -11.01
CA GLY A 107 14.83 -50.17 -11.72
C GLY A 107 13.91 -51.30 -11.20
N ARG A 108 12.58 -51.21 -11.36
CA ARG A 108 11.64 -52.37 -11.45
C ARG A 108 10.20 -51.94 -11.80
N THR A 109 9.82 -52.31 -13.02
CA THR A 109 8.55 -52.75 -13.63
C THR A 109 7.21 -52.78 -12.84
N GLY A 110 6.25 -51.94 -13.30
CA GLY A 110 4.86 -52.24 -13.75
C GLY A 110 3.72 -52.53 -12.75
N PRO A 111 2.42 -52.49 -13.16
CA PRO A 111 1.79 -51.90 -14.35
C PRO A 111 0.60 -50.93 -14.04
N ALA A 112 0.01 -50.38 -15.10
CA ALA A 112 -1.03 -49.35 -15.13
C ALA A 112 -2.46 -49.84 -14.81
N ALA A 113 -3.29 -48.97 -14.22
CA ALA A 113 -4.75 -48.99 -14.39
C ALA A 113 -5.42 -47.64 -13.98
N VAL A 114 -6.19 -47.08 -14.93
CA VAL A 114 -7.51 -46.44 -14.78
C VAL A 114 -7.69 -45.22 -13.86
N SER A 115 -7.99 -44.10 -14.54
CA SER A 115 -8.98 -43.07 -14.20
C SER A 115 -9.79 -43.25 -12.91
N THR A 116 -9.67 -42.30 -12.00
CA THR A 116 -10.85 -41.82 -11.25
C THR A 116 -10.61 -40.38 -10.81
N GLN A 117 -11.50 -39.49 -11.28
CA GLN A 117 -11.77 -38.21 -10.66
C GLN A 117 -11.83 -38.38 -9.15
N LYS A 118 -10.89 -37.76 -8.43
CA LYS A 118 -11.04 -37.55 -7.01
C LYS A 118 -11.83 -36.26 -6.83
N CYS A 119 -13.14 -36.43 -6.65
CA CYS A 119 -14.02 -35.40 -6.13
C CYS A 119 -13.35 -34.80 -4.89
N PHE A 120 -13.04 -33.50 -4.95
CA PHE A 120 -12.60 -32.76 -3.79
C PHE A 120 -13.72 -32.84 -2.76
N SER A 121 -13.51 -33.69 -1.75
CA SER A 121 -14.34 -33.64 -0.56
C SER A 121 -14.16 -32.25 0.02
N ALA A 122 -15.27 -31.52 0.13
CA ALA A 122 -15.31 -30.18 0.67
C ALA A 122 -14.97 -30.25 2.16
N GLU A 123 -13.69 -30.25 2.49
CA GLU A 123 -13.23 -29.87 3.81
C GLU A 123 -13.64 -28.41 4.04
N PRO A 124 -14.10 -28.05 5.25
CA PRO A 124 -14.34 -26.65 5.59
C PRO A 124 -13.06 -25.86 5.30
N PRO A 125 -13.17 -24.68 4.67
CA PRO A 125 -12.00 -23.95 4.22
C PRO A 125 -11.09 -23.69 5.41
N ASN A 126 -9.93 -24.35 5.42
CA ASN A 126 -8.93 -24.20 6.48
C ASN A 126 -8.68 -22.70 6.69
N ALA A 127 -8.80 -22.22 7.93
CA ALA A 127 -8.66 -20.79 8.24
C ALA A 127 -7.32 -20.21 7.74
N LYS A 128 -6.26 -21.04 7.67
CA LYS A 128 -4.98 -20.67 7.06
C LYS A 128 -5.11 -20.37 5.56
N ASN A 129 -5.95 -21.11 4.85
CA ASN A 129 -6.21 -20.91 3.42
C ASN A 129 -7.06 -19.65 3.18
N VAL A 130 -8.06 -19.38 4.04
CA VAL A 130 -8.90 -18.18 3.92
C VAL A 130 -8.11 -16.90 4.19
N LYS A 131 -7.30 -16.91 5.26
CA LYS A 131 -6.43 -15.77 5.59
C LYS A 131 -5.45 -15.47 4.44
N GLN A 132 -4.85 -16.50 3.87
CA GLN A 132 -3.94 -16.35 2.72
C GLN A 132 -4.66 -15.84 1.47
N MET A 133 -5.84 -16.41 1.15
CA MET A 133 -6.67 -15.94 0.03
C MET A 133 -6.99 -14.44 0.15
N LEU A 134 -7.35 -13.98 1.35
CA LEU A 134 -7.66 -12.57 1.58
C LEU A 134 -6.41 -11.68 1.43
N LEU A 135 -5.25 -12.15 1.91
CA LEU A 135 -3.98 -11.43 1.77
C LEU A 135 -3.61 -11.28 0.28
N ASP A 136 -3.72 -12.36 -0.48
CA ASP A 136 -3.45 -12.37 -1.92
C ASP A 136 -4.44 -11.50 -2.69
N TRP A 137 -5.71 -11.48 -2.26
CA TRP A 137 -6.70 -10.56 -2.80
C TRP A 137 -6.32 -9.09 -2.54
N CYS A 138 -5.89 -8.75 -1.32
CA CYS A 138 -5.43 -7.39 -1.00
C CYS A 138 -4.27 -6.99 -1.92
N ARG A 139 -3.24 -7.84 -2.02
CA ARG A 139 -2.08 -7.62 -2.90
C ARG A 139 -2.52 -7.39 -4.35
N ALA A 140 -3.37 -8.25 -4.90
CA ALA A 140 -3.84 -8.13 -6.27
C ALA A 140 -4.66 -6.85 -6.51
N LYS A 141 -5.35 -6.34 -5.49
CA LYS A 141 -6.12 -5.09 -5.60
C LYS A 141 -5.26 -3.85 -5.44
N THR A 142 -4.15 -3.93 -4.70
CA THR A 142 -3.25 -2.81 -4.47
C THR A 142 -1.98 -2.83 -5.32
N GLU A 143 -1.78 -3.83 -6.19
CA GLU A 143 -0.61 -3.95 -7.07
C GLU A 143 -0.30 -2.68 -7.89
N PRO A 144 -1.29 -1.92 -8.42
CA PRO A 144 -1.01 -0.69 -9.16
C PRO A 144 -0.61 0.52 -8.30
N TYR A 145 -0.63 0.41 -6.97
CA TYR A 145 -0.42 1.54 -6.07
C TYR A 145 1.02 1.62 -5.58
N GLU A 146 1.65 2.76 -5.83
CA GLU A 146 2.98 3.05 -5.29
C GLU A 146 2.94 3.22 -3.77
N GLY A 147 4.02 2.80 -3.11
CA GLY A 147 4.17 2.92 -1.67
C GLY A 147 3.37 1.88 -0.86
N VAL A 148 2.80 0.87 -1.50
CA VAL A 148 2.06 -0.21 -0.84
C VAL A 148 2.73 -1.55 -1.09
N ASP A 149 3.16 -2.20 -0.01
CA ASP A 149 3.62 -3.59 -0.04
C ASP A 149 2.96 -4.40 1.08
N ILE A 150 1.90 -5.14 0.74
CA ILE A 150 1.10 -5.89 1.71
C ILE A 150 1.72 -7.28 1.90
N GLN A 151 2.39 -7.48 3.03
CA GLN A 151 3.05 -8.74 3.39
C GLN A 151 2.37 -9.48 4.53
N ASN A 152 1.56 -8.77 5.32
CA ASN A 152 0.88 -9.29 6.49
C ASN A 152 -0.37 -8.45 6.80
N PHE A 153 -1.06 -8.75 7.89
CA PHE A 153 -2.19 -7.95 8.41
C PHE A 153 -1.79 -7.08 9.61
N SER A 154 -0.51 -6.77 9.81
CA SER A 154 -0.05 -5.87 10.88
C SER A 154 0.76 -4.71 10.32
N SER A 155 2.07 -4.84 10.27
CA SER A 155 3.02 -3.78 9.95
C SER A 155 2.84 -3.17 8.55
N SER A 156 2.34 -3.95 7.58
CA SER A 156 2.01 -3.45 6.23
C SER A 156 0.86 -2.43 6.20
N TRP A 157 0.10 -2.31 7.29
CA TRP A 157 -1.09 -1.46 7.38
C TRP A 157 -0.90 -0.27 8.32
N LYS A 158 0.26 -0.16 8.97
CA LYS A 158 0.51 0.78 10.09
C LYS A 158 0.42 2.26 9.70
N ASP A 159 0.69 2.59 8.44
CA ASP A 159 0.73 3.98 7.96
C ASP A 159 -0.61 4.42 7.33
N GLY A 160 -1.59 3.52 7.27
CA GLY A 160 -2.90 3.76 6.68
C GLY A 160 -2.91 3.75 5.15
N ILE A 161 -1.76 3.72 4.47
CA ILE A 161 -1.69 3.84 3.00
C ILE A 161 -2.30 2.59 2.33
N ALA A 162 -2.05 1.40 2.88
CA ALA A 162 -2.66 0.16 2.39
C ALA A 162 -4.20 0.17 2.48
N PHE A 163 -4.77 0.74 3.55
CA PHE A 163 -6.21 0.91 3.68
C PHE A 163 -6.74 1.88 2.62
N CYS A 164 -6.11 3.05 2.47
CA CYS A 164 -6.49 4.02 1.44
C CYS A 164 -6.41 3.44 0.03
N ALA A 165 -5.33 2.72 -0.32
CA ALA A 165 -5.18 2.10 -1.64
C ALA A 165 -6.31 1.11 -1.93
N LEU A 166 -6.63 0.27 -0.95
CA LEU A 166 -7.67 -0.74 -1.11
C LEU A 166 -9.06 -0.12 -1.29
N VAL A 167 -9.40 0.91 -0.49
CA VAL A 167 -10.68 1.64 -0.62
C VAL A 167 -10.74 2.38 -1.96
N HIS A 168 -9.68 3.10 -2.33
CA HIS A 168 -9.58 3.84 -3.60
C HIS A 168 -9.72 2.92 -4.82
N ARG A 169 -9.31 1.65 -4.72
CA ARG A 169 -9.47 0.68 -5.83
C ARG A 169 -10.93 0.44 -6.21
N PHE A 170 -11.86 0.55 -5.26
CA PHE A 170 -13.29 0.40 -5.51
C PHE A 170 -13.99 1.74 -5.70
N PHE A 171 -13.44 2.81 -5.12
CA PHE A 171 -14.00 4.15 -5.17
C PHE A 171 -12.94 5.19 -5.56
N PRO A 172 -12.45 5.19 -6.82
CA PRO A 172 -11.36 6.06 -7.25
C PRO A 172 -11.72 7.56 -7.23
N ASP A 173 -13.02 7.89 -7.27
CA ASP A 173 -13.49 9.28 -7.22
C ASP A 173 -13.70 9.80 -5.80
N ALA A 174 -13.48 8.97 -4.78
CA ALA A 174 -13.76 9.32 -3.39
C ALA A 174 -12.73 10.28 -2.79
N PHE A 175 -11.46 10.12 -3.13
CA PHE A 175 -10.34 10.95 -2.69
C PHE A 175 -9.13 10.75 -3.59
N GLU A 176 -8.14 11.63 -3.49
CA GLU A 176 -6.96 11.57 -4.35
C GLU A 176 -5.78 10.83 -3.68
N TYR A 177 -5.50 9.62 -4.14
CA TYR A 177 -4.47 8.75 -3.54
C TYR A 177 -3.05 9.33 -3.62
N SER A 178 -2.70 10.01 -4.71
CA SER A 178 -1.35 10.55 -4.94
C SER A 178 -0.92 11.62 -3.92
N THR A 179 -1.87 12.21 -3.20
CA THR A 179 -1.65 13.24 -2.17
C THR A 179 -1.29 12.65 -0.82
N LEU A 180 -1.59 11.36 -0.61
CA LEU A 180 -1.45 10.72 0.68
C LEU A 180 -0.01 10.68 1.15
N ASN A 181 0.14 10.82 2.46
CA ASN A 181 1.43 10.93 3.11
C ASN A 181 1.56 9.83 4.17
N PRO A 182 2.52 8.89 4.04
CA PRO A 182 2.71 7.82 5.03
C PRO A 182 3.09 8.34 6.43
N TYR A 183 3.53 9.60 6.54
CA TYR A 183 3.84 10.24 7.82
C TYR A 183 2.62 10.90 8.50
N LYS A 184 1.42 10.74 7.92
CA LYS A 184 0.15 11.20 8.49
C LYS A 184 -0.83 10.03 8.68
N PRO A 185 -0.46 9.01 9.48
CA PRO A 185 -1.25 7.79 9.59
C PRO A 185 -2.67 8.03 10.10
N ARG A 186 -2.85 8.99 11.04
CA ARG A 186 -4.17 9.38 11.56
C ARG A 186 -5.11 9.82 10.44
N ASP A 187 -4.69 10.81 9.65
CA ASP A 187 -5.44 11.35 8.51
C ASP A 187 -5.76 10.22 7.49
N ASN A 188 -4.80 9.33 7.24
CA ASN A 188 -4.99 8.21 6.30
C ASN A 188 -6.03 7.20 6.83
N PHE A 189 -5.97 6.82 8.10
CA PHE A 189 -6.95 5.91 8.71
C PHE A 189 -8.35 6.50 8.71
N GLU A 190 -8.50 7.75 9.15
CA GLU A 190 -9.80 8.44 9.16
C GLU A 190 -10.39 8.53 7.75
N LEU A 191 -9.59 8.90 6.76
CA LEU A 191 -10.02 8.99 5.36
C LEU A 191 -10.49 7.62 4.83
N ALA A 192 -9.71 6.57 5.07
CA ALA A 192 -10.04 5.23 4.59
C ALA A 192 -11.33 4.70 5.25
N PHE A 193 -11.43 4.80 6.59
CA PHE A 193 -12.56 4.25 7.34
C PHE A 193 -13.86 5.02 7.09
N SER A 194 -13.83 6.36 7.13
CA SER A 194 -15.02 7.18 6.82
C SER A 194 -15.49 6.98 5.38
N THR A 195 -14.57 6.80 4.43
CA THR A 195 -14.94 6.53 3.03
C THR A 195 -15.53 5.12 2.89
N ALA A 196 -14.94 4.12 3.53
CA ALA A 196 -15.44 2.75 3.51
C ALA A 196 -16.84 2.64 4.15
N GLU A 197 -17.07 3.33 5.27
CA GLU A 197 -18.38 3.39 5.91
C GLU A 197 -19.40 4.06 4.98
N ARG A 198 -19.09 5.27 4.48
CA ARG A 198 -20.03 6.04 3.66
C ARG A 198 -20.37 5.37 2.32
N LEU A 199 -19.40 4.75 1.65
CA LEU A 199 -19.59 4.21 0.29
C LEU A 199 -19.86 2.71 0.26
N ALA A 200 -19.22 1.94 1.15
CA ALA A 200 -19.40 0.50 1.23
C ALA A 200 -20.30 0.04 2.39
N GLY A 201 -20.68 0.91 3.32
CA GLY A 201 -21.45 0.52 4.51
C GLY A 201 -20.64 -0.35 5.48
N CYS A 202 -19.31 -0.27 5.43
CA CYS A 202 -18.43 -1.04 6.31
C CYS A 202 -18.38 -0.39 7.70
N PRO A 203 -18.75 -1.11 8.78
CA PRO A 203 -18.74 -0.53 10.13
C PRO A 203 -17.30 -0.20 10.57
N PRO A 204 -17.10 0.88 11.35
CA PRO A 204 -15.79 1.28 11.84
C PRO A 204 -15.35 0.40 13.03
N LEU A 205 -14.84 -0.80 12.74
CA LEU A 205 -14.36 -1.74 13.78
C LEU A 205 -12.99 -1.37 14.35
N LEU A 206 -12.30 -0.41 13.74
CA LEU A 206 -10.98 0.06 14.14
C LEU A 206 -11.01 1.55 14.40
N ASP A 207 -10.37 1.98 15.48
CA ASP A 207 -10.20 3.38 15.83
C ASP A 207 -8.85 3.91 15.31
N ALA A 208 -8.88 5.07 14.64
CA ALA A 208 -7.69 5.66 14.04
C ALA A 208 -6.66 6.10 15.10
N ASP A 209 -7.11 6.66 16.22
CA ASP A 209 -6.24 7.10 17.30
C ASP A 209 -5.60 5.89 17.99
N ASP A 210 -6.31 4.77 18.13
CA ASP A 210 -5.76 3.53 18.69
C ASP A 210 -4.63 2.97 17.80
N LEU A 211 -4.86 2.90 16.48
CA LEU A 211 -3.88 2.38 15.52
C LEU A 211 -2.59 3.21 15.49
N VAL A 212 -2.71 4.54 15.67
CA VAL A 212 -1.55 5.45 15.68
C VAL A 212 -0.75 5.36 16.98
N ARG A 213 -1.40 5.09 18.12
CA ARG A 213 -0.71 4.94 19.42
C ARG A 213 0.10 3.65 19.52
N MET A 214 -0.25 2.64 18.73
CA MET A 214 0.43 1.35 18.73
C MET A 214 1.64 1.35 17.78
N LYS A 215 2.69 0.61 18.14
CA LYS A 215 3.86 0.43 17.26
C LYS A 215 3.48 -0.28 15.96
N GLU A 216 2.63 -1.30 16.06
CA GLU A 216 2.04 -2.04 14.95
C GLU A 216 0.64 -2.48 15.36
N PRO A 217 -0.33 -2.50 14.42
CA PRO A 217 -1.70 -2.91 14.74
C PRO A 217 -1.80 -4.44 14.95
N ASP A 218 -2.73 -4.87 15.81
CA ASP A 218 -2.99 -6.30 16.02
C ASP A 218 -3.53 -6.92 14.72
N TRP A 219 -2.89 -8.03 14.31
CA TRP A 219 -3.17 -8.63 13.02
C TRP A 219 -4.59 -9.22 12.92
N LYS A 220 -5.20 -9.61 14.03
CA LYS A 220 -6.58 -10.11 14.03
C LYS A 220 -7.55 -8.96 13.83
N CYS A 221 -7.33 -7.83 14.50
CA CYS A 221 -8.16 -6.63 14.33
C CYS A 221 -8.16 -6.16 12.86
N VAL A 222 -6.98 -6.02 12.25
CA VAL A 222 -6.87 -5.65 10.82
C VAL A 222 -7.50 -6.72 9.93
N TYR A 223 -7.22 -8.00 10.17
CA TYR A 223 -7.81 -9.10 9.39
C TYR A 223 -9.34 -9.08 9.45
N THR A 224 -9.93 -8.94 10.64
CA THR A 224 -11.37 -8.86 10.85
C THR A 224 -11.98 -7.67 10.12
N TYR A 225 -11.35 -6.49 10.19
CA TYR A 225 -11.82 -5.32 9.45
C TYR A 225 -11.78 -5.55 7.93
N ILE A 226 -10.70 -6.12 7.40
CA ILE A 226 -10.58 -6.39 5.95
C ILE A 226 -11.56 -7.46 5.49
N GLN A 227 -11.81 -8.48 6.32
CA GLN A 227 -12.86 -9.48 6.05
C GLN A 227 -14.23 -8.81 5.96
N GLU A 228 -14.53 -7.91 6.89
CA GLU A 228 -15.80 -7.20 6.91
C GLU A 228 -15.95 -6.26 5.71
N PHE A 229 -14.90 -5.49 5.39
CA PHE A 229 -14.89 -4.65 4.19
C PHE A 229 -15.11 -5.49 2.92
N TYR A 230 -14.46 -6.64 2.80
CA TYR A 230 -14.68 -7.58 1.70
C TYR A 230 -16.15 -8.04 1.64
N ARG A 231 -16.75 -8.41 2.77
CA ARG A 231 -18.17 -8.81 2.85
C ARG A 231 -19.09 -7.69 2.35
N CYS A 232 -18.88 -6.46 2.82
CA CYS A 232 -19.65 -5.29 2.38
C CYS A 232 -19.55 -5.05 0.87
N LEU A 233 -18.36 -5.22 0.29
CA LEU A 233 -18.16 -5.08 -1.16
C LEU A 233 -18.87 -6.20 -1.95
N VAL A 234 -18.88 -7.43 -1.44
CA VAL A 234 -19.61 -8.55 -2.06
C VAL A 234 -21.12 -8.30 -2.03
N GLU A 235 -21.66 -7.84 -0.90
CA GLU A 235 -23.09 -7.51 -0.76
C GLU A 235 -23.54 -6.40 -1.70
N LYS A 236 -22.65 -5.43 -1.98
CA LYS A 236 -22.88 -4.38 -2.98
C LYS A 236 -22.62 -4.82 -4.43
N GLY A 237 -22.20 -6.07 -4.66
CA GLY A 237 -21.88 -6.60 -5.99
C GLY A 237 -20.58 -6.03 -6.60
N LEU A 238 -19.76 -5.33 -5.81
CA LEU A 238 -18.48 -4.76 -6.24
C LEU A 238 -17.36 -5.81 -6.31
N VAL A 239 -17.54 -6.93 -5.63
CA VAL A 239 -16.65 -8.10 -5.71
C VAL A 239 -17.46 -9.31 -6.14
N LYS A 240 -17.08 -9.89 -7.28
CA LYS A 240 -17.71 -11.12 -7.78
C LYS A 240 -17.14 -12.33 -7.06
N THR A 241 -17.93 -12.95 -6.21
CA THR A 241 -17.68 -14.32 -5.74
C THR A 241 -18.32 -15.30 -6.70
N LYS A 242 -17.68 -16.45 -6.98
CA LYS A 242 -18.36 -17.54 -7.70
C LYS A 242 -19.61 -17.90 -6.88
N GLN A 243 -20.80 -17.61 -7.43
CA GLN A 243 -22.07 -18.05 -6.86
C GLN A 243 -21.97 -19.56 -6.63
N ARG A 244 -22.19 -20.01 -5.38
CA ARG A 244 -22.42 -21.43 -5.13
C ARG A 244 -23.83 -21.71 -5.68
N PRO A 245 -23.99 -22.63 -6.65
CA PRO A 245 -25.31 -23.03 -7.13
C PRO A 245 -26.15 -23.65 -6.01
#